data_AF-A0A920VSD5-F1
#
_entry.id   AF-A0A920VSD5-F1
#
_cell.length_a   1.000
_cell.length_b   1.000
_cell.length_c   1.000
_cell.angle_alpha   90.00
_cell.angle_beta   90.00
_cell.angle_gamma   90.00
#
_symmetry.space_group_name_H-M   'P 1'
#
loop_
_entity.id
_entity.type
_entity.pdbx_description
1 polymer ?
#
loop_
_entity_poly.entity_id
_entity_poly.type
_entity_poly.pdbx_seq_one_letter_code
_entity_poly.pdbx_strand_id
1 'polypeptide(L)'
;MQVTDATRDYLVERGFDPKMGARPLRRLIQDEIEDELSEKLLRNEFGAGDTVELDFIDGAIVVQTPKKKRKSRRERQILQIRMINKR
;
A
#
# COMPACT_ATOMS: atom_id res chain seq x y z
N MET A 1 0.95 3.25 5.44
CA MET A 1 0.25 2.30 4.58
C MET A 1 -0.69 3.09 3.66
N GLN A 2 -0.78 2.68 2.40
CA GLN A 2 -1.73 3.17 1.40
C GLN A 2 -2.62 2.01 0.98
N VAL A 3 -3.85 2.30 0.58
CA VAL A 3 -4.83 1.29 0.16
C VAL A 3 -5.46 1.82 -1.11
N THR A 4 -5.41 1.03 -2.18
CA THR A 4 -6.04 1.42 -3.45
C THR A 4 -7.56 1.36 -3.34
N ASP A 5 -8.25 2.05 -4.24
CA ASP A 5 -9.71 2.02 -4.29
C ASP A 5 -10.22 0.61 -4.62
N ALA A 6 -9.51 -0.15 -5.47
CA ALA A 6 -9.85 -1.54 -5.78
C ALA A 6 -9.89 -2.43 -4.53
N THR A 7 -8.90 -2.29 -3.62
CA THR A 7 -8.92 -3.02 -2.35
C THR A 7 -10.05 -2.54 -1.44
N ARG A 8 -10.35 -1.24 -1.40
CA ARG A 8 -11.47 -0.73 -0.60
C ARG A 8 -12.81 -1.30 -1.06
N ASP A 9 -13.04 -1.31 -2.37
CA ASP A 9 -14.27 -1.83 -2.97
C ASP A 9 -14.43 -3.32 -2.64
N TYR A 10 -13.37 -4.12 -2.82
CA TYR A 10 -13.35 -5.53 -2.44
C TYR A 10 -13.68 -5.75 -0.95
N LEU A 11 -13.04 -4.99 -0.06
CA LEU A 11 -13.27 -5.11 1.39
C LEU A 11 -14.72 -4.76 1.77
N VAL A 12 -15.31 -3.75 1.13
CA VAL A 12 -16.72 -3.39 1.37
C VAL A 12 -17.65 -4.48 0.87
N GLU A 13 -17.43 -5.00 -0.34
CA GLU A 13 -18.26 -6.05 -0.93
C GLU A 13 -18.24 -7.35 -0.11
N ARG A 14 -17.07 -7.75 0.42
CA ARG A 14 -16.91 -9.01 1.16
C ARG A 14 -17.06 -8.88 2.67
N GLY A 15 -16.74 -7.70 3.22
CA GLY A 15 -16.69 -7.46 4.66
C GLY A 15 -17.98 -6.87 5.25
N PHE A 16 -18.93 -6.42 4.43
CA PHE A 16 -20.16 -5.82 4.94
C PHE A 16 -21.30 -6.84 5.06
N ASP A 17 -21.81 -7.02 6.28
CA ASP A 17 -23.05 -7.76 6.53
C ASP A 17 -24.04 -6.87 7.29
N PRO A 18 -25.25 -6.58 6.76
CA PRO A 18 -26.24 -5.74 7.43
C PRO A 18 -26.65 -6.22 8.83
N LYS A 19 -26.62 -7.54 9.08
CA LYS A 19 -26.99 -8.14 10.37
C LYS A 19 -25.84 -8.12 11.37
N MET A 20 -24.60 -8.21 10.90
CA MET A 20 -23.40 -8.28 11.76
C MET A 20 -22.60 -6.97 11.81
N GLY A 21 -22.99 -5.96 11.04
CA GLY A 21 -22.28 -4.69 10.89
C GLY A 21 -20.89 -4.88 10.28
N ALA A 22 -19.91 -4.10 10.75
CA ALA A 22 -18.52 -4.17 10.27
C ALA A 22 -17.69 -5.31 10.89
N ARG A 23 -18.30 -6.23 11.67
CA ARG A 23 -17.56 -7.34 12.28
C ARG A 23 -16.92 -8.27 11.24
N PRO A 24 -17.61 -8.67 10.16
CA PRO A 24 -16.97 -9.48 9.11
C PRO A 24 -15.85 -8.71 8.42
N LEU A 25 -16.00 -7.40 8.18
CA LEU A 25 -14.95 -6.55 7.61
C LEU A 25 -13.69 -6.56 8.45
N ARG A 26 -13.82 -6.40 9.78
CA ARG A 26 -12.67 -6.47 10.67
C ARG A 26 -11.96 -7.82 10.54
N ARG A 27 -12.72 -8.92 10.51
CA ARG A 27 -12.15 -10.27 10.37
C ARG A 27 -11.44 -10.46 9.02
N LEU A 28 -12.05 -10.00 7.93
CA LEU A 28 -11.46 -10.04 6.59
C LEU A 28 -10.13 -9.28 6.55
N ILE A 29 -10.05 -8.11 7.18
CA ILE A 29 -8.80 -7.34 7.29
C ILE A 29 -7.74 -8.11 8.08
N GLN A 30 -8.11 -8.79 9.17
CA GLN A 30 -7.14 -9.58 9.92
C GLN A 30 -6.62 -10.75 9.08
N ASP A 31 -7.54 -11.55 8.54
CA ASP A 31 -7.23 -12.80 7.85
C ASP A 31 -6.50 -12.56 6.51
N GLU A 32 -6.84 -11.51 5.73
CA GLU A 32 -6.22 -11.28 4.41
C GLU A 32 -5.13 -10.21 4.40
N ILE A 33 -5.12 -9.27 5.35
CA ILE A 33 -4.17 -8.14 5.35
C ILE A 33 -3.14 -8.26 6.47
N GLU A 34 -3.56 -8.44 7.72
CA GLU A 34 -2.60 -8.52 8.85
C GLU A 34 -1.68 -9.75 8.74
N ASP A 35 -2.22 -10.89 8.32
CA ASP A 35 -1.44 -12.12 8.16
C ASP A 35 -0.38 -11.98 7.07
N GLU A 36 -0.76 -11.49 5.88
CA GLU A 36 0.16 -11.26 4.75
C GLU A 36 1.23 -10.20 5.09
N LEU A 37 0.84 -9.14 5.78
CA LEU A 37 1.78 -8.11 6.26
C LEU A 37 2.78 -8.71 7.24
N SER A 38 2.31 -9.55 8.16
CA SER A 38 3.15 -10.20 9.17
C SER A 38 4.16 -11.14 8.52
N GLU A 39 3.72 -11.95 7.56
CA GLU A 39 4.61 -12.87 6.84
C GLU A 39 5.71 -12.12 6.08
N LYS A 40 5.34 -11.07 5.33
CA LYS A 40 6.32 -10.27 4.57
C LYS A 40 7.27 -9.49 5.47
N LEU A 41 6.80 -9.01 6.62
CA LEU A 41 7.63 -8.38 7.64
C LEU A 41 8.66 -9.38 8.20
N LEU A 42 8.25 -10.60 8.51
CA LEU A 42 9.15 -11.68 8.96
C LEU A 42 10.17 -12.07 7.89
N ARG A 43 9.78 -12.00 6.61
CA ARG A 43 10.67 -12.21 5.45
C ARG A 43 11.62 -11.05 5.16
N ASN A 44 11.55 -9.95 5.93
CA ASN A 44 12.30 -8.70 5.69
C ASN A 44 12.06 -8.08 4.29
N GLU A 45 10.86 -8.27 3.70
CA GLU A 45 10.51 -7.62 2.42
C GLU A 45 10.31 -6.11 2.58
N PHE A 46 9.92 -5.67 3.77
CA PHE A 46 9.83 -4.26 4.18
C PHE A 46 10.11 -4.13 5.67
N GLY A 47 10.55 -2.94 6.09
CA GLY A 47 10.96 -2.67 7.47
C GLY A 47 10.25 -1.48 8.12
N ALA A 48 10.64 -1.21 9.36
CA ALA A 48 10.14 -0.05 10.09
C ALA A 48 10.47 1.25 9.33
N GLY A 49 9.44 2.06 9.06
CA GLY A 49 9.55 3.32 8.33
C GLY A 49 9.27 3.21 6.82
N ASP A 50 9.11 2.00 6.29
CA ASP A 50 8.61 1.81 4.93
C ASP A 50 7.11 2.10 4.85
N THR A 51 6.70 2.65 3.72
CA THR A 51 5.28 2.72 3.37
C THR A 51 4.97 1.47 2.57
N VAL A 52 3.90 0.77 2.92
CA VAL A 52 3.34 -0.33 2.13
C VAL A 52 2.06 0.13 1.44
N GLU A 53 1.77 -0.44 0.30
CA GLU A 53 0.55 -0.25 -0.49
C GLU A 53 -0.19 -1.59 -0.57
N LEU A 54 -1.48 -1.57 -0.27
CA LEU A 54 -2.40 -2.69 -0.46
C LEU A 54 -3.14 -2.46 -1.77
N ASP A 55 -3.07 -3.46 -2.64
CA ASP A 55 -3.81 -3.47 -3.90
C ASP A 55 -4.61 -4.77 -4.07
N PHE A 56 -5.62 -4.76 -4.91
CA PHE A 56 -6.44 -5.95 -5.22
C PHE A 56 -6.25 -6.32 -6.69
N ILE A 57 -5.52 -7.40 -6.92
CA ILE A 57 -5.08 -7.84 -8.25
C ILE A 57 -5.39 -9.33 -8.40
N ASP A 58 -5.96 -9.72 -9.54
CA ASP A 58 -6.25 -11.11 -9.90
C ASP A 58 -7.06 -11.89 -8.84
N GLY A 59 -7.91 -11.19 -8.09
CA GLY A 59 -8.79 -11.79 -7.09
C GLY A 59 -8.17 -11.96 -5.70
N ALA A 60 -6.98 -11.41 -5.45
CA ALA A 60 -6.31 -11.46 -4.16
C ALA A 60 -5.79 -10.07 -3.72
N ILE A 61 -5.70 -9.85 -2.41
CA ILE A 61 -5.02 -8.69 -1.86
C ILE A 61 -3.51 -8.92 -1.95
N VAL A 62 -2.80 -7.96 -2.55
CA VAL A 62 -1.35 -7.97 -2.71
C VAL A 62 -0.75 -6.83 -1.91
N VAL A 63 0.19 -7.16 -1.03
CA VAL A 63 0.99 -6.19 -0.28
C VAL A 63 2.29 -5.91 -1.05
N GLN A 64 2.52 -4.65 -1.37
CA GLN A 64 3.70 -4.21 -2.10
C GLN A 64 4.30 -2.93 -1.50
N THR A 65 5.61 -2.77 -1.61
CA THR A 65 6.25 -1.49 -1.28
C THR A 65 6.21 -0.60 -2.53
N PRO A 66 5.64 0.62 -2.44
CA PRO A 66 5.70 1.57 -3.52
C PRO A 66 7.19 1.91 -3.71
N LYS A 67 7.76 1.42 -4.82
CA LYS A 67 9.16 1.70 -5.17
C LYS A 67 9.36 3.21 -5.13
N LYS A 68 10.07 3.73 -4.13
CA LYS A 68 10.54 5.13 -4.14
C LYS A 68 11.23 5.32 -5.48
N LYS A 69 10.63 6.09 -6.41
CA LYS A 69 11.33 6.57 -7.60
C LYS A 69 12.56 7.31 -7.09
N ARG A 70 13.72 6.64 -7.05
CA ARG A 70 14.99 7.31 -6.83
C ARG A 70 15.14 8.23 -8.03
N LYS A 71 14.78 9.52 -7.88
CA LYS A 71 15.00 10.53 -8.92
C LYS A 71 16.39 10.33 -9.48
N SER A 72 16.47 10.12 -10.79
CA SER A 72 17.73 9.92 -11.48
C SER A 72 18.64 11.11 -11.18
N ARG A 73 19.96 10.89 -11.13
CA ARG A 73 20.94 11.95 -10.89
C ARG A 73 20.74 13.14 -11.84
N ARG A 74 20.28 12.88 -13.08
CA ARG A 74 19.93 13.89 -14.08
C ARG A 74 18.74 14.75 -13.68
N GLU A 75 17.64 14.17 -13.19
CA GLU A 75 16.47 14.94 -12.77
C GLU A 75 16.77 15.84 -11.56
N ARG A 76 17.61 15.37 -10.63
CA ARG A 76 18.09 16.21 -9.50
C ARG A 76 18.95 17.37 -10.00
N GLN A 77 19.84 17.11 -10.95
CA GLN A 77 20.74 18.10 -11.52
C GLN A 77 19.97 19.16 -12.33
N ILE A 78 18.97 18.76 -13.10
CA ILE A 78 18.08 19.68 -13.84
C ILE A 78 17.24 20.54 -12.87
N LEU A 79 16.73 19.96 -11.78
CA LEU A 79 15.98 20.69 -10.76
C LEU A 79 16.86 21.72 -10.02
N GLN A 80 18.11 21.37 -9.75
CA GLN A 80 19.09 22.26 -9.13
C GLN A 80 19.45 23.43 -10.06
N ILE A 81 19.70 23.16 -11.34
CA ILE A 81 19.97 24.21 -12.34
C ILE A 81 18.77 25.15 -12.49
N ARG A 82 17.55 24.61 -12.56
CA ARG A 82 16.32 25.42 -12.63
C ARG A 82 16.10 26.28 -11.37
N MET A 83 16.52 25.82 -10.19
CA MET A 83 16.46 26.62 -8.97
C MET A 83 17.47 27.77 -8.95
N ILE A 84 18.65 27.58 -9.55
CA ILE A 84 19.68 28.63 -9.64
C ILE A 84 19.23 29.75 -10.60
N ASN A 85 18.58 29.40 -11.71
CA ASN A 85 18.16 30.36 -12.74
C ASN A 85 16.79 31.01 -12.49
N LYS A 86 16.18 30.82 -11.31
CA LYS A 86 14.89 31.43 -10.93
C LYS A 86 15.06 32.74 -10.13
N ARG A 87 16.23 33.39 -10.21
CA ARG A 87 16.48 34.75 -9.69
C ARG A 87 16.64 35.72 -10.84
#